data_AF-A0A7R9K5F8-F1
#
_entry.id   AF-A0A7R9K5F8-F1
#
_cell.length_a   1.000
_cell.length_b   1.000
_cell.length_c   1.000
_cell.angle_alpha   90.00
_cell.angle_beta   90.00
_cell.angle_gamma   90.00
#
_symmetry.space_group_name_H-M   'P 1'
#
loop_
_entity.id
_entity.type
_entity.pdbx_description
1 polymer ?
#
loop_
_entity_poly.entity_id
_entity_poly.type
_entity_poly.pdbx_seq_one_letter_code
_entity_poly.pdbx_strand_id
1 'polypeptide(L)'
;GFQDTLGHLKPRSSEGTQAEAVVGVIRRLIPARAHEFIITVNISKGPPGKDTFQVLKLANEDQVTITGTSGVAAAWGFHHYLKYHCLCHVSWEADQLKLPAALPVVNITVTSADRFRYYQNVCTSSYSFTWWNWTRWEREIDWMALNGINLALATVGQEAIWERVYIQLNLTSDDINNHFTGPAFLAWGRMGNIRGWAGPLSPSWHNHTLILQRRILGRMRELGIVPILPAFAGHVPREFQKPREDCIGIVRNYSNRSTLGHVIANAAIKGTSQGDAT
;
A
#
# COMPACT_ATOMS: atom_id res chain seq x y z
N GLY A 1 -23.62 3.77 11.63
CA GLY A 1 -22.73 4.96 11.59
C GLY A 1 -21.36 4.60 11.07
N PHE A 2 -20.45 5.56 10.95
CA PHE A 2 -19.10 5.33 10.39
C PHE A 2 -18.28 4.23 11.09
N GLN A 3 -18.47 4.05 12.40
CA GLN A 3 -17.81 2.98 13.14
C GLN A 3 -18.34 1.59 12.77
N ASP A 4 -19.61 1.47 12.38
CA ASP A 4 -20.20 0.19 11.97
C ASP A 4 -19.74 -0.22 10.56
N THR A 5 -19.38 0.75 9.72
CA THR A 5 -18.97 0.50 8.33
C THR A 5 -17.46 0.40 8.17
N LEU A 6 -16.69 1.36 8.68
CA LEU A 6 -15.24 1.46 8.47
C LEU A 6 -14.43 1.34 9.77
N GLY A 7 -15.10 1.15 10.91
CA GLY A 7 -14.51 0.92 12.24
C GLY A 7 -13.41 -0.15 12.26
N HIS A 8 -13.64 -1.21 11.49
CA HIS A 8 -12.77 -2.37 11.39
C HIS A 8 -11.47 -2.13 10.59
N LEU A 9 -11.39 -1.04 9.81
CA LEU A 9 -10.17 -0.67 9.08
C LEU A 9 -9.19 -0.02 10.05
N LYS A 10 -8.21 -0.82 10.49
CA LYS A 10 -7.13 -0.45 11.41
C LYS A 10 -5.90 -1.34 11.16
N PRO A 11 -4.71 -0.96 11.66
CA PRO A 11 -3.54 -1.82 11.64
C PRO A 11 -3.86 -3.21 12.23
N ARG A 12 -3.36 -4.27 11.58
CA ARG A 12 -3.50 -5.65 12.06
C ARG A 12 -2.22 -6.21 12.71
N SER A 13 -1.08 -5.59 12.43
CA SER A 13 0.21 -5.94 13.01
C SER A 13 0.25 -5.61 14.49
N SER A 14 1.01 -6.39 15.26
CA SER A 14 1.19 -6.14 16.69
C SER A 14 1.87 -4.78 16.94
N GLU A 15 1.74 -4.25 18.16
CA GLU A 15 2.43 -3.02 18.56
C GLU A 15 3.95 -3.14 18.42
N GLY A 16 4.52 -4.29 18.82
CA GLY A 16 5.95 -4.58 18.69
C GLY A 16 6.43 -4.59 17.24
N THR A 17 5.70 -5.29 16.36
CA THR A 17 6.02 -5.32 14.91
C THR A 17 5.99 -3.93 14.29
N GLN A 18 4.99 -3.11 14.67
CA GLN A 18 4.91 -1.73 14.19
C GLN A 18 6.07 -0.87 14.70
N ALA A 19 6.44 -1.00 15.98
CA ALA A 19 7.57 -0.27 16.55
C ALA A 19 8.90 -0.65 15.85
N GLU A 20 9.14 -1.94 15.64
CA GLU A 20 10.33 -2.45 14.93
C GLU A 20 10.39 -1.95 13.48
N ALA A 21 9.25 -1.93 12.79
CA ALA A 21 9.17 -1.40 11.43
C ALA A 21 9.58 0.08 11.37
N VAL A 22 9.14 0.90 12.33
CA VAL A 22 9.52 2.31 12.44
C VAL A 22 11.00 2.46 12.79
N VAL A 23 11.56 1.62 13.67
CA VAL A 23 13.01 1.57 13.90
C VAL A 23 13.76 1.30 12.59
N GLY A 24 13.22 0.41 11.74
CA GLY A 24 13.74 0.18 10.39
C GLY A 24 13.74 1.46 9.52
N VAL A 25 12.66 2.24 9.55
CA VAL A 25 12.56 3.54 8.84
C VAL A 25 13.66 4.50 9.32
N ILE A 26 13.80 4.63 10.64
CA ILE A 26 14.79 5.54 11.26
C ILE A 26 16.21 5.10 10.90
N ARG A 27 16.51 3.80 10.94
CA ARG A 27 17.82 3.27 10.54
C ARG A 27 18.14 3.52 9.08
N ARG A 28 17.16 3.46 8.17
CA ARG A 28 17.38 3.80 6.75
C ARG A 28 17.58 5.30 6.55
N LEU A 29 16.92 6.14 7.34
CA LEU A 29 16.99 7.59 7.19
C LEU A 29 18.24 8.21 7.84
N ILE A 30 18.58 7.81 9.07
CA ILE A 30 19.69 8.36 9.86
C ILE A 30 20.48 7.27 10.59
N PRO A 31 21.13 6.35 9.86
CA PRO A 31 21.71 5.11 10.42
C PRO A 31 22.64 5.35 11.62
N ALA A 32 23.50 6.37 11.54
CA ALA A 32 24.46 6.68 12.60
C ALA A 32 23.81 7.16 13.90
N ARG A 33 22.61 7.73 13.83
CA ARG A 33 21.90 8.37 14.96
C ARG A 33 20.60 7.67 15.35
N ALA A 34 20.28 6.54 14.71
CA ALA A 34 19.05 5.81 14.96
C ALA A 34 18.91 5.33 16.42
N HIS A 35 20.04 5.07 17.09
CA HIS A 35 20.10 4.65 18.49
C HIS A 35 19.66 5.74 19.49
N GLU A 36 19.57 6.99 19.05
CA GLU A 36 19.09 8.11 19.86
C GLU A 36 17.56 8.16 19.96
N PHE A 37 16.84 7.25 19.29
CA PHE A 37 15.38 7.22 19.25
C PHE A 37 14.83 5.91 19.81
N ILE A 38 13.96 6.02 20.82
CA ILE A 38 13.20 4.89 21.37
C ILE A 38 11.78 4.98 20.80
N ILE A 39 11.32 3.91 20.15
CA ILE A 39 9.99 3.86 19.53
C ILE A 39 9.09 2.90 20.29
N THR A 40 7.91 3.40 20.65
CA THR A 40 6.84 2.64 21.28
C THR A 40 5.55 2.82 20.48
N VAL A 41 4.78 1.74 20.33
CA VAL A 41 3.41 1.81 19.83
C VAL A 41 2.47 1.45 20.97
N ASN A 42 1.45 2.26 21.18
CA ASN A 42 0.40 2.03 22.17
C ASN A 42 -0.95 2.44 21.58
N ILE A 43 -1.76 1.45 21.19
CA ILE A 43 -3.04 1.63 20.50
C ILE A 43 -4.07 2.34 21.38
N SER A 44 -3.94 2.26 22.70
CA SER A 44 -4.83 2.93 23.65
C SER A 44 -4.49 4.40 23.90
N LYS A 45 -3.41 4.91 23.28
CA LYS A 45 -3.01 6.31 23.43
C LYS A 45 -4.00 7.22 22.69
N GLY A 46 -4.47 8.28 23.33
CA GLY A 46 -5.30 9.29 22.68
C GLY A 46 -6.73 8.84 22.32
N PRO A 47 -7.49 9.67 21.57
CA PRO A 47 -8.89 9.42 21.29
C PRO A 47 -9.11 8.23 20.33
N PRO A 48 -10.18 7.43 20.52
CA PRO A 48 -10.48 6.32 19.62
C PRO A 48 -10.61 6.75 18.15
N GLY A 49 -9.87 6.06 17.28
CA GLY A 49 -9.92 6.29 15.83
C GLY A 49 -9.21 7.56 15.34
N LYS A 50 -8.44 8.23 16.21
CA LYS A 50 -7.58 9.35 15.82
C LYS A 50 -6.14 8.99 16.13
N ASP A 51 -5.28 9.03 15.11
CA ASP A 51 -3.87 8.77 15.34
C ASP A 51 -3.24 9.87 16.18
N THR A 52 -2.56 9.48 17.24
CA THR A 52 -1.90 10.36 18.20
C THR A 52 -0.45 9.93 18.36
N PHE A 53 0.46 10.89 18.41
CA PHE A 53 1.84 10.65 18.84
C PHE A 53 2.24 11.58 19.97
N GLN A 54 3.23 11.14 20.75
CA GLN A 54 3.96 11.96 21.69
C GLN A 54 5.45 11.88 21.38
N VAL A 55 6.14 13.01 21.46
CA VAL A 55 7.60 13.09 21.43
C VAL A 55 8.06 13.65 22.76
N LEU A 56 8.91 12.90 23.44
CA LEU A 56 9.47 13.26 24.73
C LEU A 56 11.00 13.18 24.69
N LYS A 57 11.64 14.26 25.09
CA LYS A 57 13.09 14.38 25.29
C LYS A 57 13.31 15.26 26.50
N LEU A 58 13.76 14.69 27.61
CA LEU A 58 14.10 15.44 28.82
C LEU A 58 15.53 16.01 28.72
N ALA A 59 15.81 17.06 29.49
CA ALA A 59 17.10 17.77 29.43
C ALA A 59 18.32 16.92 29.81
N ASN A 60 18.13 15.90 30.66
CA ASN A 60 19.20 15.05 31.18
C ASN A 60 19.21 13.65 30.54
N GLU A 61 18.42 13.42 29.50
CA GLU A 61 18.39 12.16 28.77
C GLU A 61 19.19 12.32 27.48
N ASP A 62 19.74 11.23 26.95
CA ASP A 62 20.41 11.21 25.65
C ASP A 62 19.48 10.75 24.52
N GLN A 63 18.37 10.10 24.84
CA GLN A 63 17.44 9.55 23.85
C GLN A 63 16.12 10.34 23.76
N VAL A 64 15.50 10.31 22.59
CA VAL A 64 14.16 10.83 22.31
C VAL A 64 13.20 9.66 22.29
N THR A 65 12.19 9.68 23.16
CA THR A 65 11.12 8.69 23.17
C THR A 65 9.96 9.15 22.32
N ILE A 66 9.50 8.29 21.41
CA ILE A 66 8.37 8.54 20.53
C ILE A 66 7.34 7.44 20.72
N THR A 67 6.14 7.84 21.13
CA THR A 67 5.03 6.92 21.35
C THR A 67 3.88 7.26 20.42
N GLY A 68 3.54 6.37 19.49
CA GLY A 68 2.41 6.51 18.56
C GLY A 68 1.27 5.53 18.85
N THR A 69 0.07 5.86 18.40
CA THR A 69 -1.09 4.92 18.37
C THR A 69 -0.95 3.79 17.37
N SER A 70 -0.10 3.99 16.37
CA SER A 70 0.23 3.08 15.29
C SER A 70 1.68 3.32 14.86
N GLY A 71 2.24 2.42 14.05
CA GLY A 71 3.56 2.62 13.44
C GLY A 71 3.61 3.89 12.60
N VAL A 72 2.57 4.17 11.80
CA VAL A 72 2.43 5.42 11.05
C VAL A 72 2.44 6.63 11.99
N ALA A 73 1.70 6.60 13.11
CA ALA A 73 1.70 7.72 14.05
C ALA A 73 3.07 7.94 14.69
N ALA A 74 3.79 6.87 15.04
CA ALA A 74 5.15 6.97 15.58
C ALA A 74 6.15 7.50 14.54
N ALA A 75 6.12 7.01 13.29
CA ALA A 75 6.95 7.52 12.20
C ALA A 75 6.65 9.00 11.90
N TRP A 76 5.38 9.39 11.95
CA TRP A 76 4.97 10.78 11.81
C TRP A 76 5.49 11.65 12.96
N GLY A 77 5.45 11.17 14.21
CA GLY A 77 6.02 11.86 15.36
C GLY A 77 7.54 12.07 15.23
N PHE A 78 8.25 11.06 14.73
CA PHE A 78 9.67 11.17 14.40
C PHE A 78 9.93 12.24 13.34
N HIS A 79 9.20 12.21 12.23
CA HIS A 79 9.34 13.22 11.18
C HIS A 79 8.98 14.62 11.68
N HIS A 80 7.94 14.76 12.50
CA HIS A 80 7.54 16.02 13.12
C HIS A 80 8.66 16.58 13.98
N TYR A 81 9.31 15.74 14.79
CA TYR A 81 10.46 16.15 15.59
C TYR A 81 11.63 16.62 14.72
N LEU A 82 11.99 15.84 13.70
CA LEU A 82 13.04 16.21 12.76
C LEU A 82 12.76 17.56 12.08
N LYS A 83 11.53 17.76 11.61
CA LYS A 83 11.15 18.97 10.87
C LYS A 83 11.12 20.22 11.74
N TYR A 84 10.44 20.17 12.87
CA TYR A 84 10.14 21.37 13.65
C TYR A 84 11.14 21.66 14.76
N HIS A 85 11.90 20.66 15.22
CA HIS A 85 12.89 20.83 16.28
C HIS A 85 14.32 20.69 15.76
N CYS A 86 14.58 19.77 14.82
CA CYS A 86 15.93 19.58 14.25
C CYS A 86 16.16 20.33 12.93
N LEU A 87 15.17 21.09 12.43
CA LEU A 87 15.24 21.85 11.17
C LEU A 87 15.65 20.99 9.95
N CYS A 88 15.22 19.73 9.96
CA CYS A 88 15.47 18.77 8.89
C CYS A 88 14.32 18.75 7.89
N HIS A 89 14.56 18.18 6.71
CA HIS A 89 13.56 18.05 5.66
C HIS A 89 13.71 16.71 4.92
N VAL A 90 12.59 16.08 4.56
CA VAL A 90 12.54 14.83 3.79
C VAL A 90 11.56 15.01 2.64
N SER A 91 12.02 14.78 1.40
CA SER A 91 11.19 14.91 0.20
C SER A 91 11.44 13.76 -0.79
N TRP A 92 10.83 13.82 -1.98
CA TRP A 92 11.15 12.87 -3.05
C TRP A 92 12.50 13.15 -3.71
N GLU A 93 12.87 14.43 -3.83
CA GLU A 93 14.05 14.85 -4.59
C GLU A 93 15.29 14.89 -3.72
N ALA A 94 15.16 15.36 -2.47
CA ALA A 94 16.29 15.55 -1.58
C ALA A 94 15.89 15.50 -0.10
N ASP A 95 16.88 15.13 0.71
CA ASP A 95 16.79 15.10 2.17
C ASP A 95 17.85 16.04 2.77
N GLN A 96 17.45 16.83 3.76
CA GLN A 96 18.33 17.62 4.61
C GLN A 96 18.23 17.03 6.03
N LEU A 97 19.20 16.20 6.40
CA LEU A 97 19.23 15.42 7.65
C LEU A 97 20.45 15.75 8.51
N LYS A 98 20.88 17.01 8.52
CA LYS A 98 21.92 17.52 9.41
C LYS A 98 21.31 17.83 10.77
N LEU A 99 21.14 16.78 11.58
CA LEU A 99 20.64 16.92 12.95
C LEU A 99 21.65 17.70 13.83
N PRO A 100 21.17 18.52 14.78
CA PRO A 100 22.04 19.23 15.73
C PRO A 100 22.80 18.22 16.62
N ALA A 101 24.01 18.57 17.06
CA ALA A 101 24.84 17.68 17.87
C ALA A 101 24.08 17.20 19.13
N ALA A 102 23.48 18.14 19.87
CA ALA A 102 22.53 17.84 20.94
C ALA A 102 21.09 17.89 20.41
N LEU A 103 20.32 16.82 20.64
CA LEU A 103 18.91 16.75 20.26
C LEU A 103 18.05 17.67 21.15
N PRO A 104 17.20 18.54 20.58
CA PRO A 104 16.39 19.49 21.35
C PRO A 104 15.43 18.85 22.34
N VAL A 105 15.33 19.44 23.53
CA VAL A 105 14.35 19.08 24.58
C VAL A 105 12.94 19.38 24.10
N VAL A 106 12.02 18.43 24.31
CA VAL A 106 10.62 18.56 23.89
C VAL A 106 9.69 17.68 24.73
N ASN A 107 8.46 18.14 24.96
CA ASN A 107 7.36 17.30 25.43
C ASN A 107 6.09 17.75 24.71
N ILE A 108 5.79 17.09 23.59
CA ILE A 108 4.62 17.42 22.75
C ILE A 108 3.77 16.19 22.53
N THR A 109 2.46 16.39 22.48
CA THR A 109 1.48 15.39 22.02
C THR A 109 0.65 16.00 20.91
N VAL A 110 0.53 15.30 19.78
CA VAL A 110 -0.21 15.75 18.61
C VAL A 110 -1.21 14.66 18.22
N THR A 111 -2.45 15.07 17.96
CA THR A 111 -3.53 14.18 17.52
C THR A 111 -4.04 14.64 16.16
N SER A 112 -4.14 13.70 15.22
CA SER A 112 -4.73 13.93 13.91
C SER A 112 -6.20 14.30 14.03
N ALA A 113 -6.64 15.30 13.26
CA ALA A 113 -8.07 15.58 13.10
C ALA A 113 -8.75 14.46 12.30
N ASP A 114 -8.03 13.91 11.32
CA ASP A 114 -8.50 12.93 10.37
C ASP A 114 -8.28 11.51 10.86
N ARG A 115 -9.22 10.61 10.54
CA ARG A 115 -9.02 9.17 10.70
C ARG A 115 -8.14 8.57 9.62
N PHE A 116 -8.35 8.99 8.36
CA PHE A 116 -7.60 8.49 7.21
C PHE A 116 -6.88 9.64 6.53
N ARG A 117 -5.59 9.44 6.25
CA ARG A 117 -4.81 10.29 5.36
C ARG A 117 -4.44 9.45 4.16
N TYR A 118 -5.14 9.73 3.06
CA TYR A 118 -5.09 8.95 1.83
C TYR A 118 -3.96 9.42 0.91
N TYR A 119 -3.35 8.48 0.17
CA TYR A 119 -2.34 8.81 -0.82
C TYR A 119 -2.51 8.02 -2.12
N GLN A 120 -2.08 8.66 -3.22
CA GLN A 120 -2.00 8.20 -4.61
C GLN A 120 -3.25 8.43 -5.46
N ASN A 121 -3.06 8.62 -6.77
CA ASN A 121 -4.11 8.47 -7.77
C ASN A 121 -3.86 7.14 -8.50
N VAL A 122 -4.90 6.52 -9.04
CA VAL A 122 -4.74 5.32 -9.90
C VAL A 122 -3.79 5.59 -11.07
N CYS A 123 -3.80 6.81 -11.62
CA CYS A 123 -2.90 7.26 -12.68
C CYS A 123 -1.44 7.34 -12.25
N THR A 124 -1.14 7.57 -10.96
CA THR A 124 0.24 7.67 -10.45
C THR A 124 1.00 6.36 -10.69
N SER A 125 0.30 5.22 -10.70
CA SER A 125 0.89 3.92 -11.03
C SER A 125 1.50 3.86 -12.44
N SER A 126 0.91 4.58 -13.39
CA SER A 126 1.36 4.67 -14.79
C SER A 126 2.32 5.83 -15.03
N TYR A 127 2.07 6.99 -14.42
CA TYR A 127 2.88 8.18 -14.68
C TYR A 127 4.18 8.23 -13.89
N SER A 128 4.25 7.57 -12.73
CA SER A 128 5.39 7.70 -11.83
C SER A 128 5.97 6.34 -11.44
N PHE A 129 5.12 5.37 -11.08
CA PHE A 129 5.60 4.15 -10.41
C PHE A 129 5.93 2.98 -11.35
N THR A 130 5.64 3.10 -12.66
CA THR A 130 5.69 1.97 -13.60
C THR A 130 7.03 1.25 -13.60
N TRP A 131 8.13 2.00 -13.46
CA TRP A 131 9.49 1.47 -13.54
C TRP A 131 10.18 1.36 -12.17
N TRP A 132 9.44 1.51 -11.07
CA TRP A 132 10.01 1.46 -9.74
C TRP A 132 10.35 0.02 -9.32
N ASN A 133 11.55 -0.14 -8.79
CA ASN A 133 11.97 -1.37 -8.12
C ASN A 133 11.64 -1.31 -6.61
N TRP A 134 12.03 -2.35 -5.89
CA TRP A 134 11.82 -2.42 -4.43
C TRP A 134 12.49 -1.26 -3.68
N THR A 135 13.73 -0.89 -4.02
CA THR A 135 14.45 0.19 -3.33
C THR A 135 13.68 1.51 -3.38
N ARG A 136 13.12 1.87 -4.54
CA ARG A 136 12.32 3.09 -4.67
C ARG A 136 10.97 2.98 -3.94
N TRP A 137 10.33 1.81 -3.97
CA TRP A 137 9.09 1.55 -3.23
C TRP A 137 9.29 1.58 -1.71
N GLU A 138 10.38 1.00 -1.20
CA GLU A 138 10.73 1.05 0.22
C GLU A 138 10.87 2.49 0.69
N ARG A 139 11.59 3.32 -0.07
CA ARG A 139 11.72 4.75 0.21
C ARG A 139 10.38 5.49 0.17
N GLU A 140 9.47 5.13 -0.74
CA GLU A 140 8.14 5.73 -0.82
C GLU A 140 7.28 5.36 0.39
N ILE A 141 7.28 4.09 0.80
CA ILE A 141 6.47 3.63 1.93
C ILE A 141 6.99 4.24 3.24
N ASP A 142 8.32 4.39 3.38
CA ASP A 142 8.92 5.14 4.48
C ASP A 142 8.45 6.60 4.46
N TRP A 143 8.48 7.27 3.30
CA TRP A 143 7.99 8.63 3.14
C TRP A 143 6.50 8.76 3.46
N MET A 144 5.67 7.80 3.06
CA MET A 144 4.25 7.74 3.40
C MET A 144 4.06 7.71 4.92
N ALA A 145 4.78 6.83 5.63
CA ALA A 145 4.71 6.72 7.08
C ALA A 145 5.19 7.99 7.80
N LEU A 146 6.30 8.59 7.35
CA LEU A 146 6.83 9.86 7.87
C LEU A 146 5.81 11.02 7.71
N ASN A 147 4.97 10.98 6.67
CA ASN A 147 3.92 11.99 6.44
C ASN A 147 2.56 11.61 7.03
N GLY A 148 2.48 10.54 7.83
CA GLY A 148 1.25 10.13 8.51
C GLY A 148 0.21 9.48 7.59
N ILE A 149 0.58 9.07 6.37
CA ILE A 149 -0.32 8.37 5.46
C ILE A 149 -0.62 6.98 5.99
N ASN A 150 -1.89 6.68 6.24
CA ASN A 150 -2.33 5.39 6.80
C ASN A 150 -3.29 4.61 5.90
N LEU A 151 -3.62 5.14 4.72
CA LEU A 151 -4.48 4.50 3.74
C LEU A 151 -3.94 4.80 2.33
N ALA A 152 -3.58 3.78 1.55
CA ALA A 152 -3.01 4.00 0.22
C ALA A 152 -3.29 2.86 -0.75
N LEU A 153 -3.29 3.18 -2.05
CA LEU A 153 -3.48 2.18 -3.10
C LEU A 153 -2.29 1.20 -3.16
N ALA A 154 -2.57 -0.07 -3.41
CA ALA A 154 -1.58 -1.10 -3.65
C ALA A 154 -2.00 -1.93 -4.86
N THR A 155 -1.73 -1.41 -6.06
CA THR A 155 -2.27 -1.93 -7.33
C THR A 155 -1.24 -2.67 -8.19
N VAL A 156 0.01 -2.78 -7.72
CA VAL A 156 1.11 -3.43 -8.46
C VAL A 156 0.80 -4.92 -8.63
N GLY A 157 1.05 -5.45 -9.82
CA GLY A 157 0.92 -6.88 -10.11
C GLY A 157 -0.50 -7.43 -10.23
N GLN A 158 -1.54 -6.58 -10.23
CA GLN A 158 -2.92 -7.06 -10.37
C GLN A 158 -3.17 -7.78 -11.71
N GLU A 159 -2.41 -7.45 -12.76
CA GLU A 159 -2.50 -8.13 -14.06
C GLU A 159 -2.12 -9.61 -13.95
N ALA A 160 -1.17 -9.98 -13.08
CA ALA A 160 -0.83 -11.38 -12.82
C ALA A 160 -1.97 -12.15 -12.13
N ILE A 161 -2.78 -11.47 -11.32
CA ILE A 161 -3.97 -12.07 -10.70
C ILE A 161 -5.08 -12.22 -11.74
N TRP A 162 -5.29 -11.19 -12.58
CA TRP A 162 -6.27 -11.24 -13.66
C TRP A 162 -5.94 -12.28 -14.72
N GLU A 163 -4.66 -12.44 -15.08
CA GLU A 163 -4.19 -13.50 -16.00
C GLU A 163 -4.64 -14.88 -15.48
N ARG A 164 -4.40 -15.19 -14.21
CA ARG A 164 -4.83 -16.46 -13.59
C ARG A 164 -6.34 -16.63 -13.64
N VAL A 165 -7.10 -15.57 -13.36
CA VAL A 165 -8.57 -15.60 -13.43
C VAL A 165 -9.04 -15.85 -14.86
N TYR A 166 -8.45 -15.18 -15.86
CA TYR A 166 -8.82 -15.35 -17.25
C TYR A 166 -8.48 -16.74 -17.79
N ILE A 167 -7.33 -17.32 -17.40
CA ILE A 167 -6.99 -18.71 -17.71
C ILE A 167 -8.03 -19.67 -17.13
N GLN A 168 -8.47 -19.47 -15.88
CA GLN A 168 -9.53 -20.28 -15.26
C GLN A 168 -10.90 -20.11 -15.94
N LEU A 169 -11.08 -19.03 -16.71
CA LEU A 169 -12.28 -18.75 -17.51
C LEU A 169 -12.07 -19.11 -19.00
N ASN A 170 -11.11 -19.99 -19.28
CA ASN A 170 -10.78 -20.53 -20.61
C ASN A 170 -10.43 -19.47 -21.65
N LEU A 171 -9.78 -18.37 -21.25
CA LEU A 171 -9.17 -17.45 -22.22
C LEU A 171 -7.79 -17.97 -22.62
N THR A 172 -7.49 -17.86 -23.92
CA THR A 172 -6.16 -18.18 -24.44
C THR A 172 -5.16 -17.09 -24.07
N SER A 173 -3.87 -17.39 -24.17
CA SER A 173 -2.81 -16.38 -23.98
C SER A 173 -2.96 -15.20 -24.93
N ASP A 174 -3.40 -15.44 -26.18
CA ASP A 174 -3.62 -14.38 -27.17
C ASP A 174 -4.79 -13.48 -26.77
N ASP A 175 -5.88 -14.06 -26.25
CA ASP A 175 -7.02 -13.29 -25.73
C ASP A 175 -6.60 -12.34 -24.60
N ILE A 176 -5.79 -12.84 -23.67
CA ILE A 176 -5.29 -12.09 -22.52
C ILE A 176 -4.29 -11.00 -22.97
N ASN A 177 -3.38 -11.34 -23.88
CA ASN A 177 -2.39 -10.43 -24.44
C ASN A 177 -3.04 -9.26 -25.21
N ASN A 178 -4.15 -9.52 -25.91
CA ASN A 178 -4.92 -8.49 -26.60
C ASN A 178 -5.77 -7.63 -25.64
N HIS A 179 -5.97 -8.09 -24.40
CA HIS A 179 -6.71 -7.36 -23.38
C HIS A 179 -5.83 -6.37 -22.62
N PHE A 180 -4.71 -6.82 -22.07
CA PHE A 180 -3.83 -5.97 -21.26
C PHE A 180 -3.13 -4.91 -22.10
N THR A 181 -2.95 -3.72 -21.53
CA THR A 181 -2.10 -2.69 -22.12
C THR A 181 -0.64 -2.92 -21.78
N GLY A 182 0.26 -2.16 -22.41
CA GLY A 182 1.63 -2.05 -21.96
C GLY A 182 1.77 -1.47 -20.55
N PRO A 183 2.92 -1.68 -19.88
CA PRO A 183 3.16 -1.26 -18.50
C PRO A 183 2.80 0.21 -18.18
N ALA A 184 3.22 1.13 -19.05
CA ALA A 184 3.01 2.57 -18.85
C ALA A 184 1.54 3.00 -18.98
N PHE A 185 0.65 2.11 -19.43
CA PHE A 185 -0.76 2.42 -19.71
C PHE A 185 -1.75 1.66 -18.81
N LEU A 186 -1.24 0.87 -17.86
CA LEU A 186 -2.05 -0.01 -17.02
C LEU A 186 -3.14 0.72 -16.23
N ALA A 187 -2.91 1.97 -15.79
CA ALA A 187 -3.93 2.74 -15.08
C ALA A 187 -5.24 2.86 -15.90
N TRP A 188 -5.13 3.21 -17.18
CA TRP A 188 -6.31 3.33 -18.05
C TRP A 188 -6.87 1.98 -18.49
N GLY A 189 -6.01 0.96 -18.61
CA GLY A 189 -6.46 -0.42 -18.80
C GLY A 189 -7.34 -0.90 -17.66
N ARG A 190 -6.90 -0.71 -16.41
CA ARG A 190 -7.62 -1.09 -15.19
C ARG A 190 -8.96 -0.37 -15.03
N MET A 191 -9.04 0.89 -15.44
CA MET A 191 -10.27 1.67 -15.45
C MET A 191 -11.22 1.32 -16.61
N GLY A 192 -10.83 0.40 -17.51
CA GLY A 192 -11.65 -0.02 -18.64
C GLY A 192 -11.67 0.96 -19.83
N ASN A 193 -10.82 1.99 -19.81
CA ASN A 193 -10.81 3.05 -20.83
C ASN A 193 -10.17 2.58 -22.14
N ILE A 194 -9.10 1.78 -22.04
CA ILE A 194 -8.32 1.26 -23.18
C ILE A 194 -7.97 -0.21 -22.96
N ARG A 195 -7.52 -0.89 -24.02
CA ARG A 195 -7.13 -2.30 -23.99
C ARG A 195 -6.10 -2.57 -25.09
N GLY A 196 -5.20 -3.53 -24.90
CA GLY A 196 -4.21 -3.97 -25.90
C GLY A 196 -3.12 -2.95 -26.29
N TRP A 197 -3.33 -1.65 -26.06
CA TRP A 197 -2.40 -0.60 -26.46
C TRP A 197 -1.02 -0.78 -25.82
N ALA A 198 0.02 -0.81 -26.66
CA ALA A 198 1.43 -0.96 -26.27
C ALA A 198 1.75 -2.24 -25.46
N GLY A 199 0.88 -3.26 -25.53
CA GLY A 199 1.15 -4.60 -25.01
C GLY A 199 1.96 -5.47 -25.99
N PRO A 200 2.11 -6.78 -25.71
CA PRO A 200 1.62 -7.50 -24.53
C PRO A 200 2.53 -7.33 -23.30
N LEU A 201 2.05 -7.77 -22.13
CA LEU A 201 2.88 -7.91 -20.94
C LEU A 201 3.69 -9.21 -21.01
N SER A 202 4.96 -9.16 -20.64
CA SER A 202 5.80 -10.36 -20.65
C SER A 202 5.57 -11.21 -19.39
N PRO A 203 5.83 -12.54 -19.43
CA PRO A 203 5.82 -13.37 -18.22
C PRO A 203 6.74 -12.83 -17.11
N SER A 204 7.87 -12.23 -17.48
CA SER A 204 8.78 -11.59 -16.54
C SER A 204 8.14 -10.40 -15.83
N TRP A 205 7.28 -9.62 -16.51
CA TRP A 205 6.54 -8.52 -15.89
C TRP A 205 5.59 -9.04 -14.81
N HIS A 206 4.82 -10.09 -15.11
CA HIS A 206 3.90 -10.71 -14.15
C HIS A 206 4.64 -11.22 -12.90
N ASN A 207 5.74 -11.96 -13.09
CA ASN A 207 6.51 -12.48 -11.98
C ASN A 207 7.14 -11.35 -11.13
N HIS A 208 7.78 -10.38 -11.78
CA HIS A 208 8.43 -9.26 -11.10
C HIS A 208 7.44 -8.44 -10.27
N THR A 209 6.31 -8.06 -10.85
CA THR A 209 5.32 -7.23 -10.18
C THR A 209 4.59 -7.96 -9.06
N LEU A 210 4.39 -9.28 -9.17
CA LEU A 210 3.82 -10.09 -8.07
C LEU A 210 4.76 -10.14 -6.86
N ILE A 211 6.06 -10.39 -7.08
CA ILE A 211 7.08 -10.38 -6.01
C ILE A 211 7.16 -9.00 -5.35
N LEU A 212 7.18 -7.95 -6.17
CA LEU A 212 7.24 -6.57 -5.70
C LEU A 212 6.01 -6.22 -4.84
N GLN A 213 4.81 -6.55 -5.30
CA GLN A 213 3.57 -6.28 -4.58
C GLN A 213 3.52 -7.00 -3.22
N ARG A 214 4.00 -8.24 -3.12
CA ARG A 214 4.11 -8.94 -1.83
C ARG A 214 4.97 -8.17 -0.82
N ARG A 215 6.11 -7.64 -1.26
CA ARG A 215 7.00 -6.81 -0.42
C ARG A 215 6.34 -5.49 -0.02
N ILE A 216 5.66 -4.82 -0.96
CA ILE A 216 4.92 -3.57 -0.71
C ILE A 216 3.86 -3.81 0.37
N LEU A 217 3.02 -4.84 0.20
CA LEU A 217 1.97 -5.17 1.15
C LEU A 217 2.52 -5.55 2.53
N GLY A 218 3.63 -6.29 2.57
CA GLY A 218 4.35 -6.61 3.81
C GLY A 218 4.75 -5.35 4.56
N ARG A 219 5.51 -4.46 3.93
CA ARG A 219 6.00 -3.23 4.57
C ARG A 219 4.88 -2.26 4.95
N MET A 220 3.85 -2.12 4.12
CA MET A 220 2.68 -1.30 4.46
C MET A 220 2.01 -1.82 5.74
N ARG A 221 1.76 -3.13 5.84
CA ARG A 221 1.13 -3.73 7.02
C ARG A 221 2.02 -3.65 8.25
N GLU A 222 3.32 -3.89 8.10
CA GLU A 222 4.32 -3.76 9.17
C GLU A 222 4.25 -2.36 9.81
N LEU A 223 4.16 -1.30 9.00
CA LEU A 223 4.06 0.09 9.49
C LEU A 223 2.65 0.48 9.95
N GLY A 224 1.64 -0.34 9.72
CA GLY A 224 0.24 -0.04 10.05
C GLY A 224 -0.49 0.78 8.98
N ILE A 225 0.02 0.83 7.75
CA ILE A 225 -0.68 1.39 6.60
C ILE A 225 -1.70 0.37 6.09
N VAL A 226 -2.94 0.79 5.86
CA VAL A 226 -3.99 -0.04 5.29
C VAL A 226 -3.90 0.00 3.75
N PRO A 227 -3.52 -1.09 3.07
CA PRO A 227 -3.49 -1.12 1.62
C PRO A 227 -4.90 -1.25 1.04
N ILE A 228 -5.21 -0.45 0.02
CA ILE A 228 -6.41 -0.56 -0.81
C ILE A 228 -6.07 -1.44 -2.01
N LEU A 229 -6.72 -2.61 -2.08
CA LEU A 229 -6.57 -3.57 -3.17
C LEU A 229 -7.64 -3.36 -4.24
N PRO A 230 -7.34 -3.67 -5.52
CA PRO A 230 -8.32 -3.62 -6.58
C PRO A 230 -9.41 -4.68 -6.39
N ALA A 231 -10.59 -4.42 -6.94
CA ALA A 231 -11.71 -5.34 -7.00
C ALA A 231 -12.29 -5.36 -8.42
N PHE A 232 -13.13 -6.36 -8.71
CA PHE A 232 -13.81 -6.45 -10.00
C PHE A 232 -14.85 -5.35 -10.14
N ALA A 233 -14.78 -4.57 -11.24
CA ALA A 233 -15.68 -3.45 -11.52
C ALA A 233 -16.60 -3.67 -12.73
N GLY A 234 -16.65 -4.88 -13.31
CA GLY A 234 -17.51 -5.19 -14.45
C GLY A 234 -16.83 -5.16 -15.83
N HIS A 235 -15.58 -4.70 -15.92
CA HIS A 235 -14.84 -4.67 -17.18
C HIS A 235 -14.26 -6.05 -17.51
N VAL A 236 -14.53 -6.55 -18.72
CA VAL A 236 -14.11 -7.87 -19.18
C VAL A 236 -13.47 -7.83 -20.57
N PRO A 237 -12.60 -8.80 -20.91
CA PRO A 237 -12.10 -9.02 -22.27
C PRO A 237 -13.22 -9.15 -23.31
N ARG A 238 -12.95 -8.81 -24.58
CA ARG A 238 -13.96 -8.82 -25.66
C ARG A 238 -14.44 -10.23 -25.98
N GLU A 239 -13.63 -11.21 -25.65
CA GLU A 239 -13.79 -12.62 -25.92
C GLU A 239 -14.98 -13.19 -25.14
N PHE A 240 -15.36 -12.55 -24.02
CA PHE A 240 -16.59 -12.85 -23.30
C PHE A 240 -17.88 -12.45 -24.06
N GLN A 241 -17.79 -11.71 -25.17
CA GLN A 241 -18.94 -11.39 -26.03
C GLN A 241 -19.24 -12.50 -27.04
N LYS A 242 -18.33 -13.45 -27.27
CA LYS A 242 -18.54 -14.57 -28.19
C LYS A 242 -19.37 -15.67 -27.51
N PRO A 243 -20.33 -16.30 -28.19
CA PRO A 243 -20.99 -17.50 -27.69
C PRO A 243 -19.94 -18.58 -27.41
N ARG A 244 -19.91 -19.13 -26.19
CA ARG A 244 -18.97 -20.17 -25.76
C ARG A 244 -19.71 -21.39 -25.22
N GLU A 245 -19.58 -22.52 -25.91
CA GLU A 245 -20.18 -23.81 -25.52
C GLU A 245 -19.50 -24.46 -24.30
N ASP A 246 -18.28 -24.07 -23.95
CA ASP A 246 -17.50 -24.64 -22.86
C ASP A 246 -17.75 -23.96 -21.50
N CYS A 247 -18.50 -22.86 -21.48
CA CYS A 247 -18.93 -22.22 -20.24
C CYS A 247 -20.23 -22.84 -19.65
N ILE A 248 -20.75 -23.93 -20.22
CA ILE A 248 -22.04 -24.56 -19.87
C ILE A 248 -22.22 -24.91 -18.37
N GLY A 249 -21.15 -25.01 -17.58
CA GLY A 249 -21.23 -25.22 -16.13
C GLY A 249 -21.51 -23.96 -15.28
N ILE A 250 -21.27 -22.76 -15.81
CA ILE A 250 -21.45 -21.48 -15.10
C ILE A 250 -22.52 -20.60 -15.78
N VAL A 251 -23.02 -21.04 -16.94
CA VAL A 251 -23.80 -20.25 -17.90
C VAL A 251 -25.19 -20.87 -18.11
N ARG A 252 -25.99 -20.98 -17.05
CA ARG A 252 -27.44 -21.23 -17.19
C ARG A 252 -28.33 -20.00 -16.91
N ASN A 253 -27.76 -18.88 -16.50
CA ASN A 253 -28.50 -17.61 -16.30
C ASN A 253 -27.74 -16.43 -16.91
N TYR A 254 -27.73 -16.33 -18.24
CA TYR A 254 -27.10 -15.24 -19.02
C TYR A 254 -28.04 -14.09 -19.36
N SER A 255 -29.18 -13.98 -18.66
CA SER A 255 -30.11 -12.86 -18.77
C SER A 255 -29.90 -11.79 -17.69
N ASN A 256 -28.97 -11.98 -16.75
CA ASN A 256 -28.73 -11.04 -15.65
C ASN A 256 -27.24 -10.69 -15.54
N ARG A 257 -26.86 -9.42 -15.83
CA ARG A 257 -25.47 -8.91 -15.70
C ARG A 257 -24.87 -9.14 -14.29
N SER A 258 -25.72 -9.35 -13.28
CA SER A 258 -25.36 -9.65 -11.89
C SER A 258 -24.69 -11.02 -11.69
N THR A 259 -24.98 -12.02 -12.53
CA THR A 259 -24.49 -13.39 -12.36
C THR A 259 -23.06 -13.54 -12.85
N LEU A 260 -22.71 -12.92 -13.99
CA LEU A 260 -21.34 -12.91 -14.52
C LEU A 260 -20.38 -12.19 -13.56
N GLY A 261 -20.82 -11.07 -12.98
CA GLY A 261 -20.01 -10.34 -12.01
C GLY A 261 -19.71 -11.15 -10.74
N HIS A 262 -20.67 -11.93 -10.26
CA HIS A 262 -20.45 -12.84 -9.13
C HIS A 262 -19.43 -13.94 -9.42
N VAL A 263 -19.49 -14.54 -10.61
CA VAL A 263 -18.55 -15.60 -11.02
C VAL A 263 -17.13 -15.06 -11.10
N ILE A 264 -16.95 -13.91 -11.75
CA ILE A 264 -15.64 -13.28 -11.92
C ILE A 264 -15.10 -12.81 -10.58
N ALA A 265 -15.93 -12.20 -9.72
CA ALA A 265 -15.54 -11.82 -8.37
C ALA A 265 -15.09 -13.03 -7.54
N ASN A 266 -15.83 -14.15 -7.61
CA ASN A 266 -15.46 -15.38 -6.90
C ASN A 266 -14.17 -16.01 -7.42
N ALA A 267 -13.94 -15.99 -8.74
CA ALA A 267 -12.68 -16.43 -9.34
C ALA A 267 -11.51 -15.54 -8.89
N ALA A 268 -11.70 -14.22 -8.84
CA ALA A 268 -10.69 -13.28 -8.35
C ALA A 268 -10.32 -13.53 -6.88
N ILE A 269 -11.30 -13.82 -6.02
CA ILE A 269 -11.04 -14.19 -4.61
C ILE A 269 -10.20 -15.48 -4.53
N LYS A 270 -10.56 -16.53 -5.28
CA LYS A 270 -9.81 -17.80 -5.30
C LYS A 270 -8.40 -17.65 -5.89
N GLY A 271 -8.22 -16.78 -6.89
CA GLY A 271 -6.91 -16.49 -7.48
C GLY A 271 -5.93 -15.81 -6.51
N THR A 272 -6.43 -15.12 -5.48
CA THR A 272 -5.61 -14.53 -4.42
C THR A 272 -5.16 -15.52 -3.35
N SER A 273 -5.95 -16.57 -3.06
CA SER A 273 -5.66 -17.52 -1.96
C SER A 273 -4.67 -18.63 -2.32
N GLN A 274 -4.45 -18.92 -3.61
CA GLN A 274 -3.45 -19.91 -4.04
C GLN A 274 -1.99 -19.41 -3.94
N GLY A 275 -1.76 -18.19 -3.45
CA GLY A 275 -0.44 -17.59 -3.32
C GLY A 275 0.17 -17.58 -1.91
N ASP A 276 -0.55 -18.05 -0.89
CA ASP A 276 -0.12 -18.02 0.53
C ASP A 276 0.40 -19.38 1.05
N ALA A 277 0.59 -20.36 0.16
CA ALA A 277 1.14 -21.67 0.50
C ALA A 277 2.45 -21.93 -0.25
N THR A 278 3.50 -21.19 0.10
CA THR A 278 4.95 -21.55 0.02
C THR A 278 5.77 -20.46 0.67
#